data_AF-A0A2N3HJ64-F1
#
_entry.id   AF-A0A2N3HJ64-F1
#
_cell.length_a   1.000
_cell.length_b   1.000
_cell.length_c   1.000
_cell.angle_alpha   90.00
_cell.angle_beta   90.00
_cell.angle_gamma   90.00
#
_symmetry.space_group_name_H-M   'P 1'
#
loop_
_entity.id
_entity.type
_entity.pdbx_description
1 polymer ?
#
loop_
_entity_poly.entity_id
_entity_poly.type
_entity_poly.pdbx_seq_one_letter_code
_entity_poly.pdbx_strand_id
1 'polypeptide(L)'
;MKKLILSTLILAFLFSCKKESDGKHLNEKMDSLEVNSKPMDTLGLEKTNKKSTKELKAELTAKGFQTFDYVDEKTKDTIIMQQYFIVFLKSGPIRSQNEEEAELLQTQHLAHLSKMYELGYADISGPFGDNGDIRGITIYNVPTLKMADSLAKSDPMVEKGRLTVEVHPWWAAKGYALR
;
A
#
# COMPACT_ATOMS: atom_id res chain seq x y z
N MET A 1 -68.31 -16.87 -33.23
CA MET A 1 -68.00 -18.28 -33.53
C MET A 1 -66.60 -18.59 -33.00
N LYS A 2 -66.51 -19.55 -32.05
CA LYS A 2 -65.43 -20.51 -31.73
C LYS A 2 -63.96 -20.02 -31.85
N LYS A 3 -63.05 -20.17 -30.87
CA LYS A 3 -63.03 -20.87 -29.57
C LYS A 3 -61.80 -20.37 -28.77
N LEU A 4 -61.97 -20.37 -27.44
CA LEU A 4 -60.96 -20.42 -26.37
C LEU A 4 -59.85 -21.46 -26.61
N ILE A 5 -58.66 -21.27 -26.01
CA ILE A 5 -58.17 -22.12 -24.89
C ILE A 5 -56.89 -21.51 -24.27
N LEU A 6 -57.01 -21.34 -22.96
CA LEU A 6 -56.03 -21.05 -21.91
C LEU A 6 -55.42 -22.38 -21.43
N SER A 7 -54.10 -22.49 -21.26
CA SER A 7 -53.56 -23.39 -20.22
C SER A 7 -52.16 -22.97 -19.76
N THR A 8 -52.11 -22.34 -18.60
CA THR A 8 -50.98 -22.40 -17.66
C THR A 8 -50.83 -23.82 -17.10
N LEU A 9 -49.62 -24.36 -17.05
CA LEU A 9 -49.27 -25.43 -16.11
C LEU A 9 -47.80 -25.33 -15.69
N ILE A 10 -47.62 -24.95 -14.43
CA ILE A 10 -46.39 -25.09 -13.65
C ILE A 10 -46.39 -26.52 -13.09
N LEU A 11 -45.31 -27.29 -13.24
CA LEU A 11 -44.86 -28.23 -12.20
C LEU A 11 -43.41 -28.69 -12.40
N ALA A 12 -42.61 -28.55 -11.35
CA ALA A 12 -41.23 -29.00 -11.23
C ALA A 12 -41.13 -30.52 -11.04
N PHE A 13 -40.05 -31.13 -11.54
CA PHE A 13 -39.55 -32.42 -11.04
C PHE A 13 -38.02 -32.48 -11.08
N LEU A 14 -37.44 -32.71 -9.90
CA LEU A 14 -36.05 -33.07 -9.63
C LEU A 14 -35.89 -34.61 -9.78
N PHE A 15 -34.92 -35.07 -10.56
CA PHE A 15 -34.25 -36.40 -10.51
C PHE A 15 -32.97 -36.24 -11.38
N SER A 16 -31.73 -36.18 -10.89
CA SER A 16 -30.91 -37.14 -10.10
C SER A 16 -30.57 -38.46 -10.82
N CYS A 17 -29.26 -38.80 -10.76
CA CYS A 17 -28.50 -39.98 -11.23
C CYS A 17 -28.07 -39.99 -12.72
N LYS A 18 -26.79 -39.88 -13.11
CA LYS A 18 -25.49 -40.50 -12.71
C LYS A 18 -25.10 -41.70 -13.62
N LYS A 19 -23.96 -41.55 -14.33
CA LYS A 19 -22.82 -42.51 -14.45
C LYS A 19 -21.74 -41.88 -15.37
N GLU A 20 -20.52 -41.55 -14.94
CA GLU A 20 -19.34 -42.40 -14.52
C GLU A 20 -18.95 -43.44 -15.59
N SER A 21 -17.70 -43.78 -15.88
CA SER A 21 -16.32 -43.38 -15.49
C SER A 21 -15.40 -43.98 -16.57
N ASP A 22 -14.17 -43.51 -16.76
CA ASP A 22 -12.93 -44.17 -16.26
C ASP A 22 -11.72 -43.29 -16.65
N GLY A 23 -10.63 -43.20 -15.88
CA GLY A 23 -10.12 -44.20 -14.97
C GLY A 23 -9.39 -43.67 -13.72
N LYS A 24 -9.45 -44.53 -12.70
CA LYS A 24 -8.61 -44.68 -11.50
C LYS A 24 -7.21 -45.20 -11.88
N HIS A 25 -6.16 -45.27 -11.06
CA HIS A 25 -5.73 -44.81 -9.73
C HIS A 25 -4.41 -45.59 -9.43
N LEU A 26 -3.73 -45.22 -8.32
CA LEU A 26 -2.73 -45.94 -7.49
C LEU A 26 -1.33 -45.31 -7.63
N ASN A 27 -0.93 -44.39 -6.76
CA ASN A 27 -0.57 -44.48 -5.33
C ASN A 27 0.69 -45.32 -5.08
N GLU A 28 1.80 -44.64 -4.74
CA GLU A 28 2.84 -45.17 -3.85
C GLU A 28 3.48 -44.03 -3.04
N LYS A 29 3.35 -44.17 -1.71
CA LYS A 29 4.25 -43.75 -0.62
C LYS A 29 4.97 -42.40 -0.71
N MET A 30 4.59 -41.49 0.20
CA MET A 30 5.57 -40.65 0.91
C MET A 30 5.33 -40.79 2.41
N ASP A 31 6.42 -41.14 3.08
CA ASP A 31 6.52 -41.65 4.43
C ASP A 31 6.14 -40.63 5.50
N SER A 32 5.63 -41.17 6.61
CA SER A 32 5.34 -40.51 7.86
C SER A 32 6.58 -39.88 8.49
N LEU A 33 6.47 -38.63 8.97
CA LEU A 33 7.19 -38.18 10.16
C LEU A 33 6.32 -37.20 10.96
N GLU A 34 5.78 -37.71 12.06
CA GLU A 34 5.24 -36.93 13.16
C GLU A 34 6.36 -36.05 13.75
N VAL A 35 6.17 -34.74 13.81
CA VAL A 35 7.00 -33.87 14.66
C VAL A 35 6.18 -33.47 15.88
N ASN A 36 6.48 -34.19 16.94
CA ASN A 36 6.08 -34.00 18.32
C ASN A 36 6.23 -32.53 18.77
N SER A 37 5.12 -31.92 19.17
CA SER A 37 5.07 -30.60 19.78
C SER A 37 5.62 -30.65 21.21
N LYS A 38 6.81 -30.10 21.43
CA LYS A 38 7.23 -29.55 22.73
C LYS A 38 7.80 -28.14 22.56
N PRO A 39 7.51 -27.23 23.51
CA PRO A 39 7.64 -25.80 23.33
C PRO A 39 9.11 -25.37 23.34
N MET A 40 9.47 -24.53 22.36
CA MET A 40 10.78 -23.87 22.29
C MET A 40 10.78 -22.70 23.26
N ASP A 41 11.18 -23.00 24.50
CA ASP A 41 11.59 -22.01 25.47
C ASP A 41 12.95 -21.44 25.08
N THR A 42 13.02 -20.11 25.08
CA THR A 42 14.19 -19.22 25.11
C THR A 42 15.29 -19.46 24.07
N LEU A 43 15.55 -18.46 23.21
CA LEU A 43 16.89 -17.95 22.91
C LEU A 43 16.81 -16.69 22.02
N GLY A 44 17.23 -15.56 22.59
CA GLY A 44 17.94 -14.49 21.89
C GLY A 44 17.14 -13.63 20.89
N LEU A 45 16.38 -12.65 21.40
CA LEU A 45 16.10 -11.46 20.59
C LEU A 45 17.43 -10.75 20.31
N GLU A 46 17.88 -10.86 19.06
CA GLU A 46 19.05 -10.18 18.53
C GLU A 46 18.99 -8.69 18.86
N LYS A 47 19.99 -8.22 19.62
CA LYS A 47 20.27 -6.80 19.79
C LYS A 47 20.76 -6.27 18.44
N THR A 48 19.83 -5.88 17.59
CA THR A 48 20.13 -4.94 16.50
C THR A 48 20.74 -3.69 17.15
N ASN A 49 21.90 -3.26 16.65
CA ASN A 49 22.65 -2.10 17.10
C ASN A 49 21.83 -0.81 16.86
N LYS A 50 20.82 -0.59 17.71
CA LYS A 50 19.90 0.54 17.63
C LYS A 50 20.67 1.77 18.12
N LYS A 51 21.02 2.67 17.20
CA LYS A 51 21.58 3.99 17.55
C LYS A 51 20.75 4.59 18.69
N SER A 52 21.43 5.21 19.66
CA SER A 52 20.72 5.90 20.74
C SER A 52 19.83 7.01 20.18
N THR A 53 18.74 7.34 20.87
CA THR A 53 17.81 8.43 20.49
C THR A 53 18.57 9.74 20.24
N LYS A 54 19.60 10.01 21.04
CA LYS A 54 20.46 11.20 20.89
C LYS A 54 21.24 11.20 19.58
N GLU A 55 21.87 10.08 19.23
CA GLU A 55 22.65 9.94 17.99
C GLU A 55 21.74 10.03 16.76
N LEU A 56 20.58 9.37 16.80
CA LEU A 56 19.60 9.44 15.70
C LEU A 56 19.12 10.87 15.47
N LYS A 57 18.77 11.60 16.55
CA LYS A 57 18.36 13.00 16.45
C LYS A 57 19.46 13.90 15.89
N ALA A 58 20.71 13.69 16.32
CA ALA A 58 21.86 14.41 15.79
C ALA A 58 22.06 14.15 14.29
N GLU A 59 21.93 12.90 13.84
CA GLU A 59 22.01 12.55 12.42
C GLU A 59 20.89 13.19 11.59
N LEU A 60 19.64 13.13 12.07
CA LEU A 60 18.50 13.75 11.41
C LEU A 60 18.69 15.26 11.27
N THR A 61 19.17 15.90 12.35
CA THR A 61 19.47 17.34 12.35
C THR A 61 20.59 17.66 11.36
N ALA A 62 21.66 16.86 11.31
CA ALA A 62 22.76 17.04 10.35
C ALA A 62 22.29 16.87 8.89
N LYS A 63 21.28 16.02 8.65
CA LYS A 63 20.63 15.84 7.34
C LYS A 63 19.58 16.94 7.03
N GLY A 64 19.35 17.88 7.94
CA GLY A 64 18.42 19.00 7.76
C GLY A 64 16.96 18.67 8.10
N PHE A 65 16.66 17.52 8.71
CA PHE A 65 15.31 17.19 9.14
C PHE A 65 14.89 17.96 10.38
N GLN A 66 13.63 18.38 10.41
CA GLN A 66 13.01 18.94 11.60
C GLN A 66 12.52 17.82 12.52
N THR A 67 12.88 17.91 13.80
CA THR A 67 12.48 16.93 14.82
C THR A 67 12.11 17.60 16.13
N PHE A 68 11.24 16.97 16.92
CA PHE A 68 11.01 17.31 18.33
C PHE A 68 10.78 16.05 19.16
N ASP A 69 10.87 16.18 20.49
CA ASP A 69 10.69 15.08 21.42
C ASP A 69 9.26 15.06 21.93
N TYR A 70 8.61 13.90 21.86
CA TYR A 70 7.30 13.63 22.45
C TYR A 70 7.45 12.58 23.54
N VAL A 71 6.92 12.84 24.73
CA VAL A 71 6.96 11.88 25.84
C VAL A 71 5.64 11.14 25.90
N ASP A 72 5.67 9.82 25.72
CA ASP A 72 4.46 9.00 25.85
C ASP A 72 3.98 9.01 27.31
N GLU A 73 2.71 9.36 27.53
CA GLU A 73 2.18 9.49 28.89
C GLU A 73 2.15 8.17 29.66
N LYS A 74 2.00 7.04 28.96
CA LYS A 74 1.85 5.72 29.58
C LYS A 74 3.19 5.06 29.82
N THR A 75 4.07 5.05 28.82
CA THR A 75 5.37 4.38 28.94
C THR A 75 6.45 5.28 29.52
N LYS A 76 6.24 6.61 29.49
CA LYS A 76 7.25 7.63 29.83
C LYS A 76 8.47 7.63 28.91
N ASP A 77 8.40 6.92 27.79
CA ASP A 77 9.46 6.90 26.79
C ASP A 77 9.47 8.20 25.99
N THR A 78 10.67 8.63 25.61
CA THR A 78 10.86 9.74 24.66
C THR A 78 10.87 9.21 23.23
N ILE A 79 9.94 9.72 22.42
CA ILE A 79 9.77 9.42 21.00
C ILE A 79 10.24 10.63 20.19
N ILE A 80 11.04 10.39 19.15
CA ILE A 80 11.39 11.42 18.18
C ILE A 80 10.24 11.57 17.20
N MET A 81 9.63 12.75 17.16
CA MET A 81 8.74 13.17 16.09
C MET A 81 9.58 13.80 14.98
N GLN A 82 9.43 13.32 13.75
CA GLN A 82 10.07 13.89 12.56
C GLN A 82 9.01 14.55 11.69
N GLN A 83 9.34 15.68 11.08
CA GLN A 83 8.51 16.24 10.01
C GLN A 83 8.75 15.47 8.72
N TYR A 84 7.65 15.03 8.13
CA TYR A 84 7.50 14.46 6.80
C TYR A 84 6.63 15.40 5.98
N PHE A 85 6.40 15.06 4.71
CA PHE A 85 5.48 15.78 3.85
C PHE A 85 4.47 14.82 3.25
N ILE A 86 3.20 14.99 3.57
CA ILE A 86 2.13 14.25 2.89
C ILE A 86 1.77 15.01 1.62
N VAL A 87 1.78 14.29 0.50
CA VAL A 87 1.38 14.79 -0.81
C VAL A 87 0.08 14.12 -1.17
N PHE A 88 -0.97 14.91 -1.34
CA PHE A 88 -2.20 14.47 -1.97
C PHE A 88 -2.06 14.58 -3.48
N LEU A 89 -2.21 13.45 -4.17
CA LEU A 89 -2.30 13.38 -5.61
C LEU A 89 -3.76 13.55 -5.99
N LYS A 90 -4.12 14.66 -6.64
CA LYS A 90 -5.50 15.01 -6.99
C LYS A 90 -5.72 14.87 -8.48
N SER A 91 -6.97 14.71 -8.88
CA SER A 91 -7.34 14.72 -10.30
C SER A 91 -6.86 16.00 -10.96
N GLY A 92 -6.13 15.87 -12.06
CA GLY A 92 -5.67 17.01 -12.84
C GLY A 92 -6.67 17.42 -13.92
N PRO A 93 -6.55 18.66 -14.44
CA PRO A 93 -7.48 19.22 -15.42
C PRO A 93 -7.31 18.64 -16.83
N ILE A 94 -6.21 17.94 -17.14
CA ILE A 94 -5.91 17.43 -18.49
C ILE A 94 -6.00 15.91 -18.51
N ARG A 95 -7.11 15.40 -19.03
CA ARG A 95 -7.42 13.95 -19.10
C ARG A 95 -7.83 13.47 -20.48
N SER A 96 -7.54 14.24 -21.53
CA SER A 96 -7.92 13.96 -22.92
C SER A 96 -6.98 12.99 -23.64
N GLN A 97 -6.03 12.37 -22.94
CA GLN A 97 -5.10 11.39 -23.51
C GLN A 97 -5.88 10.15 -24.00
N ASN A 98 -5.41 9.56 -25.10
CA ASN A 98 -5.95 8.28 -25.56
C ASN A 98 -5.54 7.14 -24.60
N GLU A 99 -6.06 5.94 -24.84
CA GLU A 99 -5.84 4.78 -23.98
C GLU A 99 -4.34 4.43 -23.86
N GLU A 100 -3.62 4.36 -25.00
CA GLU A 100 -2.19 4.05 -25.04
C GLU A 100 -1.34 5.07 -24.26
N GLU A 101 -1.60 6.37 -24.44
CA GLU A 101 -0.90 7.43 -23.71
C GLU A 101 -1.25 7.40 -22.21
N ALA A 102 -2.50 7.12 -21.86
CA ALA A 102 -2.92 6.99 -20.47
C ALA A 102 -2.23 5.82 -19.76
N GLU A 103 -2.10 4.67 -20.42
CA GLU A 103 -1.40 3.49 -19.91
C GLU A 103 0.11 3.73 -19.77
N LEU A 104 0.72 4.40 -20.76
CA LEU A 104 2.12 4.79 -20.69
C LEU A 104 2.38 5.73 -19.50
N LEU A 105 1.55 6.75 -19.31
CA LEU A 105 1.66 7.66 -18.17
C LEU A 105 1.46 6.95 -16.83
N GLN A 106 0.56 5.96 -16.76
CA GLN A 106 0.37 5.15 -15.57
C GLN A 106 1.61 4.32 -15.24
N THR A 107 2.25 3.74 -16.25
CA THR A 107 3.49 2.99 -16.08
C THR A 107 4.62 3.89 -15.58
N GLN A 108 4.75 5.09 -16.17
CA GLN A 108 5.75 6.08 -15.79
C GLN A 108 5.54 6.61 -14.36
N HIS A 109 4.29 6.85 -13.97
CA HIS A 109 3.91 7.22 -12.61
C HIS A 109 4.35 6.17 -11.58
N LEU A 110 4.05 4.89 -11.83
CA LEU A 110 4.45 3.80 -10.94
C LEU A 110 5.99 3.69 -10.85
N ALA A 111 6.70 3.86 -11.97
CA ALA A 111 8.16 3.87 -11.98
C ALA A 111 8.74 5.06 -11.18
N HIS A 112 8.12 6.24 -11.27
CA HIS A 112 8.49 7.41 -10.47
C HIS A 112 8.35 7.11 -8.98
N LEU A 113 7.19 6.58 -8.54
CA LEU A 113 6.95 6.23 -7.14
C LEU A 113 7.93 5.18 -6.61
N SER A 114 8.21 4.12 -7.39
CA SER A 114 9.21 3.10 -7.03
C SER A 114 10.58 3.72 -6.82
N LYS A 115 11.00 4.58 -7.75
CA LYS A 115 12.29 5.30 -7.64
C LYS A 115 12.34 6.18 -6.39
N MET A 116 11.27 6.89 -6.05
CA MET A 116 11.24 7.73 -4.83
C MET A 116 11.40 6.88 -3.56
N TYR A 117 10.81 5.69 -3.54
CA TYR A 117 10.96 4.74 -2.45
C TYR A 117 12.39 4.19 -2.36
N GLU A 118 12.93 3.69 -3.48
CA GLU A 118 14.29 3.11 -3.55
C GLU A 118 15.38 4.11 -3.15
N LEU A 119 15.21 5.39 -3.51
CA LEU A 119 16.13 6.46 -3.14
C LEU A 119 15.93 6.96 -1.69
N GLY A 120 14.91 6.47 -0.97
CA GLY A 120 14.58 6.89 0.38
C GLY A 120 13.98 8.29 0.48
N TYR A 121 13.46 8.84 -0.63
CA TYR A 121 12.76 10.12 -0.65
C TYR A 121 11.31 10.01 -0.24
N ALA A 122 10.68 8.84 -0.41
CA ALA A 122 9.31 8.57 0.03
C ALA A 122 9.23 7.24 0.77
N ASP A 123 8.42 7.18 1.82
CA ASP A 123 8.30 5.98 2.67
C ASP A 123 7.04 5.17 2.34
N ILE A 124 5.94 5.83 1.97
CA ILE A 124 4.64 5.19 1.71
C ILE A 124 3.96 5.90 0.54
N SER A 125 3.49 5.15 -0.45
CA SER A 125 2.62 5.64 -1.54
C SER A 125 1.47 4.68 -1.79
N GLY A 126 0.29 5.21 -2.10
CA GLY A 126 -0.86 4.37 -2.46
C GLY A 126 -2.07 5.15 -2.96
N PRO A 127 -2.92 4.52 -3.79
CA PRO A 127 -4.16 5.12 -4.24
C PRO A 127 -5.23 5.09 -3.15
N PHE A 128 -6.20 5.99 -3.25
CA PHE A 128 -7.46 5.82 -2.52
C PHE A 128 -8.33 4.78 -3.22
N GLY A 129 -9.12 4.03 -2.43
CA GLY A 129 -10.01 2.98 -2.94
C GLY A 129 -11.36 3.49 -3.45
N ASP A 130 -11.59 4.81 -3.36
CA ASP A 130 -12.81 5.44 -3.85
C ASP A 130 -12.56 6.21 -5.16
N ASN A 131 -13.64 6.77 -5.71
CA ASN A 131 -13.57 7.61 -6.92
C ASN A 131 -13.57 9.11 -6.57
N GLY A 132 -12.93 9.48 -5.46
CA GLY A 132 -12.81 10.87 -5.03
C GLY A 132 -11.90 11.73 -5.93
N ASP A 133 -11.89 13.03 -5.63
CA ASP A 133 -10.96 13.99 -6.24
C ASP A 133 -9.50 13.64 -5.93
N ILE A 134 -9.24 13.22 -4.69
CA ILE A 134 -7.93 12.74 -4.26
C ILE A 134 -7.76 11.30 -4.75
N ARG A 135 -6.76 11.10 -5.60
CA ARG A 135 -6.45 9.82 -6.25
C ARG A 135 -5.51 8.95 -5.44
N GLY A 136 -4.67 9.56 -4.61
CA GLY A 136 -3.75 8.84 -3.73
C GLY A 136 -2.96 9.77 -2.83
N ILE A 137 -2.09 9.16 -2.03
CA ILE A 137 -1.12 9.86 -1.20
C ILE A 137 0.28 9.32 -1.41
N THR A 138 1.25 10.20 -1.21
CA THR A 138 2.66 9.84 -1.02
C THR A 138 3.20 10.57 0.21
N ILE A 139 3.89 9.85 1.09
CA ILE A 139 4.57 10.40 2.27
C ILE A 139 6.05 10.55 1.93
N TYR A 140 6.49 11.78 1.70
CA TYR A 140 7.89 12.11 1.45
C TYR A 140 8.67 12.27 2.75
N ASN A 141 9.85 11.65 2.79
CA ASN A 141 10.84 11.67 3.87
C ASN A 141 12.06 12.48 3.42
N VAL A 142 11.85 13.78 3.29
CA VAL A 142 12.85 14.77 2.85
C VAL A 142 12.89 15.94 3.83
N PRO A 143 13.99 16.71 3.90
CA PRO A 143 14.16 17.75 4.93
C PRO A 143 13.28 19.00 4.73
N THR A 144 12.76 19.26 3.52
CA THR A 144 12.06 20.52 3.22
C THR A 144 10.82 20.33 2.35
N LEU A 145 9.83 21.21 2.55
CA LEU A 145 8.61 21.26 1.74
C LEU A 145 8.93 21.45 0.27
N LYS A 146 9.87 22.35 -0.05
CA LYS A 146 10.30 22.63 -1.43
C LYS A 146 10.83 21.36 -2.12
N MET A 147 11.57 20.53 -1.40
CA MET A 147 12.08 19.28 -1.96
C MET A 147 10.94 18.29 -2.23
N ALA A 148 10.02 18.10 -1.28
CA ALA A 148 8.85 17.24 -1.47
C ALA A 148 7.99 17.70 -2.65
N ASP A 149 7.71 19.00 -2.73
CA ASP A 149 6.96 19.62 -3.83
C ASP A 149 7.66 19.43 -5.19
N SER A 150 8.98 19.64 -5.25
CA SER A 150 9.74 19.48 -6.49
C SER A 150 9.77 18.02 -6.96
N LEU A 151 9.96 17.07 -6.04
CA LEU A 151 9.96 15.65 -6.38
C LEU A 151 8.58 15.21 -6.86
N ALA A 152 7.51 15.57 -6.13
CA ALA A 152 6.15 15.24 -6.51
C ALA A 152 5.74 15.86 -7.87
N LYS A 153 6.21 17.07 -8.19
CA LYS A 153 5.95 17.72 -9.48
C LYS A 153 6.74 17.13 -10.64
N SER A 154 7.81 16.37 -10.38
CA SER A 154 8.58 15.67 -11.42
C SER A 154 7.97 14.31 -11.83
N ASP A 155 6.80 13.98 -11.28
CA ASP A 155 6.01 12.84 -11.71
C ASP A 155 5.43 13.10 -13.12
N PRO A 156 5.64 12.21 -14.10
CA PRO A 156 5.12 12.40 -15.45
C PRO A 156 3.59 12.60 -15.53
N MET A 157 2.81 12.02 -14.61
CA MET A 157 1.37 12.30 -14.55
C MET A 157 1.05 13.73 -14.11
N VAL A 158 1.88 14.32 -13.25
CA VAL A 158 1.74 15.70 -12.80
C VAL A 158 2.23 16.66 -13.86
N GLU A 159 3.37 16.39 -14.49
CA GLU A 159 3.91 17.21 -15.59
C GLU A 159 2.94 17.28 -16.78
N LYS A 160 2.20 16.21 -17.05
CA LYS A 160 1.16 16.17 -18.10
C LYS A 160 -0.20 16.71 -17.64
N GLY A 161 -0.31 17.18 -16.40
CA GLY A 161 -1.55 17.76 -15.86
C GLY A 161 -2.68 16.75 -15.67
N ARG A 162 -2.40 15.45 -15.69
CA ARG A 162 -3.35 14.38 -15.40
C ARG A 162 -3.57 14.22 -13.90
N LEU A 163 -2.55 14.57 -13.12
CA LEU A 163 -2.61 14.77 -11.67
C LEU A 163 -2.19 16.20 -11.31
N THR A 164 -2.62 16.65 -10.14
CA THR A 164 -2.08 17.82 -9.45
C THR A 164 -1.65 17.43 -8.04
N VAL A 165 -0.80 18.24 -7.40
CA VAL A 165 -0.24 17.92 -6.08
C VAL A 165 -0.61 18.99 -5.06
N GLU A 166 -0.93 18.55 -3.86
CA GLU A 166 -1.15 19.39 -2.69
C GLU A 166 -0.27 18.86 -1.55
N VAL A 167 0.66 19.68 -1.05
CA VAL A 167 1.73 19.24 -0.14
C VAL A 167 1.54 19.85 1.24
N HIS A 168 1.53 19.03 2.28
CA HIS A 168 1.42 19.48 3.68
C HIS A 168 2.56 18.95 4.55
N PRO A 169 3.15 19.77 5.43
CA PRO A 169 4.01 19.27 6.49
C PRO A 169 3.21 18.39 7.45
N TRP A 170 3.72 17.20 7.75
CA TRP A 170 3.05 16.23 8.61
C TRP A 170 4.04 15.65 9.63
N TRP A 171 3.64 15.55 10.89
CA TRP A 171 4.50 15.04 11.96
C TRP A 171 4.13 13.61 12.30
N ALA A 172 5.14 12.73 12.32
CA ALA A 172 4.98 11.34 12.72
C ALA A 172 6.17 10.87 13.55
N ALA A 173 5.94 9.87 14.38
CA ALA A 173 7.00 9.24 15.16
C ALA A 173 7.97 8.52 14.23
N LYS A 174 9.27 8.76 14.41
CA LYS A 174 10.31 8.20 13.55
C LYS A 174 10.31 6.67 13.66
N GLY A 175 10.17 6.00 12.52
CA GLY A 175 10.22 4.55 12.41
C GLY A 175 8.90 3.84 12.72
N TYR A 176 7.79 4.58 12.87
CA TYR A 176 6.48 3.95 12.95
C TYR A 176 6.07 3.39 11.59
N ALA A 177 5.45 2.21 11.62
CA ALA A 177 4.88 1.53 10.46
C ALA A 177 3.38 1.33 10.65
N LEU A 178 2.67 1.10 9.54
CA LEU A 178 1.30 0.59 9.59
C LEU A 178 1.31 -0.78 10.29
N ARG A 179 0.30 -1.03 11.12
CA ARG A 179 0.19 -2.25 11.95
C ARG A 179 -0.86 -3.19 11.40
#